data_AF-A0AAE1XCF6-F1
#
_entry.id   AF-A0AAE1XCF6-F1
#
_cell.length_a   1.000
_cell.length_b   1.000
_cell.length_c   1.000
_cell.angle_alpha   90.00
_cell.angle_beta   90.00
_cell.angle_gamma   90.00
#
_symmetry.space_group_name_H-M   'P 1'
#
loop_
_entity.id
_entity.type
_entity.pdbx_description
1 polymer ?
#
loop_
_entity_poly.entity_id
_entity_poly.type
_entity_poly.pdbx_seq_one_letter_code
_entity_poly.pdbx_strand_id
1 'polypeptide(L)'
;MHVMEFEEEGLEPMSPSAQYLKSSVLSLTILGVLESEVPIDDSMTVPLVKDVFLPINPRFSSIMVTGKKGVKKWKKVEVNIQEHVNIPTFPTDMSTDYYDECFAEYLTKLATEQLPQHRPLWEIHILKYPTRNAAGNLISTIR
;
A
#
# COMPACT_ATOMS: atom_id res chain seq x y z
N MET A 1 -22.26 -22.56 2.61
CA MET A 1 -21.56 -21.27 2.55
C MET A 1 -22.42 -20.27 3.31
N HIS A 2 -21.99 -19.84 4.50
CA HIS A 2 -22.78 -18.96 5.35
C HIS A 2 -22.68 -17.53 4.80
N VAL A 3 -23.75 -17.03 4.20
CA VAL A 3 -23.89 -15.63 3.82
C VAL A 3 -24.12 -14.83 5.11
N MET A 4 -23.11 -14.08 5.55
CA MET A 4 -23.28 -13.06 6.58
C MET A 4 -23.98 -11.86 5.94
N GLU A 5 -25.23 -11.61 6.31
CA GLU A 5 -25.93 -10.37 6.00
C GLU A 5 -25.29 -9.23 6.81
N PHE A 6 -24.47 -8.42 6.15
CA PHE A 6 -24.01 -7.15 6.71
C PHE A 6 -25.06 -6.07 6.44
N GLU A 7 -25.35 -5.24 7.44
CA GLU A 7 -26.18 -4.04 7.32
C GLU A 7 -25.63 -3.12 6.23
N GLU A 8 -26.34 -3.08 5.10
CA GLU A 8 -25.94 -2.39 3.87
C GLU A 8 -26.46 -0.95 3.79
N GLU A 9 -27.30 -0.57 4.75
CA GLU A 9 -27.95 0.73 4.86
C GLU A 9 -26.98 1.73 5.51
N GLY A 10 -26.43 2.63 4.68
CA GLY A 10 -25.55 3.72 5.14
C GLY A 10 -24.15 3.75 4.54
N LEU A 11 -23.75 2.74 3.76
CA LEU A 11 -22.45 2.76 3.08
C LEU A 11 -22.48 3.62 1.81
N GLU A 12 -21.45 4.44 1.63
CA GLU A 12 -21.30 5.30 0.46
C GLU A 12 -21.07 4.48 -0.82
N PRO A 13 -21.78 4.80 -1.92
CA PRO A 13 -21.49 4.18 -3.21
C PRO A 13 -20.12 4.60 -3.72
N MET A 14 -19.44 3.71 -4.43
CA MET A 14 -18.21 4.06 -5.14
C MET A 14 -18.52 4.90 -6.37
N SER A 15 -17.67 5.90 -6.65
CA SER A 15 -17.76 6.65 -7.90
C SER A 15 -17.50 5.75 -9.12
N PRO A 16 -18.05 6.07 -10.31
CA PRO A 16 -17.82 5.29 -11.53
C PRO A 16 -16.33 5.08 -11.83
N SER A 17 -15.51 6.12 -11.67
CA SER A 17 -14.06 6.05 -11.87
C SER A 17 -13.40 5.06 -10.90
N ALA A 18 -13.76 5.09 -9.62
CA ALA A 18 -13.20 4.17 -8.63
C ALA A 18 -13.60 2.71 -8.90
N GLN A 19 -14.83 2.48 -9.37
CA GLN A 19 -15.28 1.13 -9.75
C GLN A 19 -14.51 0.58 -10.97
N TYR A 20 -14.19 1.45 -11.92
CA TYR A 20 -13.42 1.09 -13.11
C TYR A 20 -11.94 0.83 -12.78
N LEU A 21 -11.32 1.71 -11.98
CA LEU A 21 -9.94 1.55 -11.50
C LEU A 21 -9.71 0.23 -10.74
N LYS A 22 -10.74 -0.23 -10.03
CA LYS A 22 -10.73 -1.49 -9.27
C LYS A 22 -11.40 -2.65 -10.02
N SER A 23 -11.51 -2.57 -11.34
CA SER A 23 -12.08 -3.65 -12.16
C SER A 23 -10.98 -4.64 -12.57
N SER A 24 -11.36 -5.89 -12.89
CA SER A 24 -10.41 -6.87 -13.43
C SER A 24 -9.94 -6.54 -14.85
N VAL A 25 -10.51 -5.51 -15.49
CA VAL A 25 -10.18 -5.08 -16.84
C VAL A 25 -8.97 -4.14 -16.85
N LEU A 26 -8.76 -3.40 -15.75
CA LEU A 26 -7.66 -2.45 -15.61
C LEU A 26 -6.71 -2.90 -14.50
N SER A 27 -5.44 -3.11 -14.86
CA SER A 27 -4.37 -3.34 -13.90
C SER A 27 -3.55 -2.06 -13.76
N LEU A 28 -3.96 -1.18 -12.85
CA LEU A 28 -3.22 0.03 -12.50
C LEU A 28 -2.55 -0.12 -11.14
N THR A 29 -1.25 0.15 -11.07
CA THR A 29 -0.50 0.28 -9.81
C THR A 29 0.15 1.67 -9.83
N ILE A 30 -0.01 2.42 -8.75
CA ILE A 30 0.68 3.71 -8.56
C ILE A 30 1.82 3.47 -7.59
N LEU A 31 3.05 3.79 -8.01
CA LEU A 31 4.25 3.74 -7.18
C LEU A 31 4.78 5.15 -6.96
N GLY A 32 4.91 5.55 -5.70
CA GLY A 32 5.62 6.76 -5.29
C GLY A 32 6.94 6.39 -4.63
N VAL A 33 8.04 7.00 -5.06
CA VAL A 33 9.38 6.76 -4.52
C VAL A 33 9.92 8.07 -3.95
N LEU A 34 10.34 8.04 -2.69
CA LEU A 34 11.03 9.13 -2.01
C LEU A 34 12.44 8.66 -1.64
N GLU A 35 13.43 9.35 -2.19
CA GLU A 35 14.85 9.12 -1.95
C GLU A 35 15.34 10.06 -0.83
N SER A 36 16.11 9.53 0.12
CA SER A 36 16.69 10.28 1.23
C SER A 36 18.21 10.25 1.18
N GLU A 37 18.85 11.42 1.30
CA GLU A 37 20.32 11.54 1.39
C GLU A 37 20.88 10.99 2.71
N VAL A 38 20.03 10.82 3.73
CA VAL A 38 20.40 10.24 5.03
C VAL A 38 19.65 8.92 5.28
N PRO A 39 20.23 7.98 6.06
CA PRO A 39 19.54 6.74 6.41
C PRO A 39 18.18 7.01 7.06
N ILE A 40 17.16 6.26 6.66
CA ILE A 40 15.79 6.41 7.17
C ILE A 40 15.68 5.75 8.54
N ASP A 41 15.26 6.53 9.53
CA ASP A 41 14.77 6.00 10.81
C ASP A 41 13.27 5.66 10.70
N ASP A 42 12.95 4.38 10.85
CA ASP A 42 11.59 3.83 10.78
C ASP A 42 10.91 3.72 12.15
N SER A 43 11.58 4.12 13.24
CA SER A 43 11.04 4.03 14.60
C SER A 43 9.66 4.70 14.76
N MET A 44 9.44 5.77 13.99
CA MET A 44 8.20 6.55 14.01
C MET A 44 7.20 6.19 12.89
N THR A 45 7.51 5.22 12.02
CA THR A 45 6.65 4.90 10.87
C THR A 45 5.24 4.50 11.31
N VAL A 46 5.12 3.57 12.26
CA VAL A 46 3.81 3.05 12.70
C VAL A 46 2.96 4.14 13.38
N PRO A 47 3.47 4.92 14.35
CA PRO A 47 2.74 6.06 14.91
C PRO A 47 2.32 7.09 13.87
N LEU A 48 3.22 7.47 12.94
CA LEU A 48 2.90 8.45 11.90
C LEU A 48 1.78 7.97 10.97
N VAL A 49 1.82 6.69 10.58
CA VAL A 49 0.76 6.11 9.76
C VAL A 49 -0.56 6.08 10.53
N LYS A 50 -0.53 5.62 11.78
CA LYS A 50 -1.72 5.44 12.63
C LYS A 50 -2.40 6.75 13.00
N ASP A 51 -1.62 7.69 13.51
CA ASP A 51 -2.12 8.83 14.26
C ASP A 51 -2.16 10.10 13.40
N VAL A 52 -1.51 10.10 12.23
CA VAL A 52 -1.47 11.25 11.30
C VAL A 52 -2.03 10.89 9.93
N PHE A 53 -1.44 9.91 9.23
CA PHE A 53 -1.79 9.62 7.84
C PHE A 53 -3.22 9.10 7.67
N LEU A 54 -3.62 8.07 8.42
CA LEU A 54 -4.96 7.46 8.30
C LEU A 54 -6.09 8.41 8.74
N PRO A 55 -5.96 9.21 9.81
CA PRO A 55 -6.97 10.20 10.19
C PRO A 55 -7.19 11.29 9.13
N ILE A 56 -6.11 11.76 8.49
CA ILE A 56 -6.18 12.79 7.44
C ILE A 56 -6.72 12.22 6.12
N ASN A 57 -6.52 10.91 5.87
CA ASN A 57 -6.88 10.26 4.62
C ASN A 57 -7.84 9.06 4.82
N PRO A 58 -9.14 9.30 5.10
CA PRO A 58 -10.10 8.24 5.44
C PRO A 58 -10.25 7.11 4.40
N ARG A 59 -9.97 7.39 3.12
CA ARG A 59 -10.02 6.41 2.03
C ARG A 59 -8.98 5.29 2.17
N PHE A 60 -7.87 5.55 2.84
CA PHE A 60 -6.84 4.54 3.14
C PHE A 60 -7.26 3.58 4.28
N SER A 61 -8.39 3.86 4.93
CA SER A 61 -9.04 2.97 5.91
C SER A 61 -10.30 2.30 5.35
N SER A 62 -10.43 2.17 4.03
CA SER A 62 -11.65 1.65 3.39
C SER A 62 -11.36 0.56 2.36
N ILE A 63 -12.27 -0.42 2.29
CA ILE A 63 -12.28 -1.46 1.25
C ILE A 63 -13.54 -1.38 0.41
N MET A 64 -13.50 -2.00 -0.76
CA MET A 64 -14.68 -2.21 -1.59
C MET A 64 -15.45 -3.43 -1.10
N VAL A 65 -16.76 -3.29 -0.96
CA VAL A 65 -17.68 -4.42 -0.77
C VAL A 65 -18.76 -4.41 -1.84
N THR A 66 -19.17 -5.59 -2.27
CA THR A 66 -20.25 -5.77 -3.26
C THR A 66 -21.56 -6.09 -2.54
N GLY A 67 -22.57 -5.25 -2.71
CA GLY A 67 -23.88 -5.43 -2.10
C GLY A 67 -24.84 -6.34 -2.88
N LYS A 68 -26.04 -6.56 -2.33
CA LYS A 68 -27.11 -7.47 -2.80
C LYS A 68 -27.60 -7.21 -4.23
N LYS A 69 -27.25 -6.08 -4.85
CA LYS A 69 -27.60 -5.72 -6.25
C LYS A 69 -26.36 -5.49 -7.14
N GLY A 70 -25.19 -5.98 -6.75
CA GLY A 70 -23.93 -5.75 -7.47
C GLY A 70 -23.36 -4.33 -7.31
N VAL A 71 -24.00 -3.49 -6.49
CA VAL A 71 -23.53 -2.13 -6.19
C VAL A 71 -22.28 -2.22 -5.33
N LYS A 72 -21.19 -1.65 -5.85
CA LYS A 72 -19.91 -1.52 -5.14
C LYS A 72 -19.96 -0.32 -4.19
N LYS A 73 -19.74 -0.56 -2.91
CA LYS A 73 -19.77 0.46 -1.84
C LYS A 73 -18.45 0.49 -1.09
N TRP A 74 -18.14 1.63 -0.49
CA TRP A 74 -17.00 1.77 0.42
C TRP A 74 -17.40 1.33 1.82
N LYS A 75 -16.60 0.45 2.41
CA LYS A 75 -16.71 0.05 3.82
C LYS A 75 -15.45 0.46 4.55
N LYS A 76 -15.59 1.28 5.60
CA LYS A 76 -14.50 1.59 6.51
C LYS A 76 -14.12 0.33 7.30
N VAL A 77 -12.83 0.09 7.46
CA VAL A 77 -12.28 -1.04 8.22
C VAL A 77 -11.20 -0.55 9.17
N GLU A 78 -10.95 -1.34 10.20
CA GLU A 78 -9.75 -1.16 11.02
C GLU A 78 -8.53 -1.63 10.22
N VAL A 79 -7.45 -0.86 10.27
CA VAL A 79 -6.24 -1.12 9.50
C VAL A 79 -5.17 -1.72 10.41
N ASN A 80 -4.71 -2.92 10.07
CA ASN A 80 -3.54 -3.51 10.71
C ASN A 80 -2.26 -2.99 10.05
N ILE A 81 -1.69 -1.90 10.58
CA ILE A 81 -0.56 -1.18 9.98
C ILE A 81 0.67 -2.08 9.73
N GLN A 82 0.91 -3.07 10.60
CA GLN A 82 2.04 -3.99 10.46
C GLN A 82 1.97 -4.82 9.17
N GLU A 83 0.77 -5.02 8.64
CA GLU A 83 0.60 -5.76 7.39
C GLU A 83 0.75 -4.88 6.14
N HIS A 84 0.80 -3.55 6.32
CA HIS A 84 0.95 -2.56 5.26
C HIS A 84 2.36 -1.95 5.20
N VAL A 85 3.15 -2.05 6.28
CA VAL A 85 4.51 -1.53 6.35
C VAL A 85 5.50 -2.68 6.21
N ASN A 86 6.31 -2.63 5.16
CA ASN A 86 7.29 -3.65 4.82
C ASN A 86 8.71 -3.08 4.88
N ILE A 87 9.61 -3.80 5.52
CA ILE A 87 11.03 -3.42 5.60
C ILE A 87 11.84 -4.61 5.08
N PRO A 88 12.15 -4.68 3.78
CA PRO A 88 12.93 -5.78 3.24
C PRO A 88 14.32 -5.78 3.86
N THR A 89 14.87 -6.99 4.04
CA THR A 89 16.24 -7.20 4.51
C THR A 89 17.05 -7.85 3.40
N PHE A 90 18.17 -7.22 3.05
CA PHE A 90 19.17 -7.71 2.11
C PHE A 90 20.48 -8.00 2.87
N PRO A 91 21.41 -8.79 2.29
CA PRO A 91 22.75 -8.99 2.84
C PRO A 91 23.45 -7.66 3.10
N THR A 92 24.16 -7.57 4.23
CA THR A 92 24.94 -6.38 4.59
C THR A 92 26.29 -6.35 3.87
N ASP A 93 26.97 -5.20 3.91
CA ASP A 93 28.35 -5.02 3.43
C ASP A 93 28.56 -5.33 1.93
N MET A 94 27.49 -5.24 1.15
CA MET A 94 27.52 -5.32 -0.31
C MET A 94 27.90 -3.97 -0.94
N SER A 95 28.27 -4.01 -2.23
CA SER A 95 28.54 -2.80 -3.00
C SER A 95 27.27 -1.99 -3.25
N THR A 96 27.43 -0.68 -3.52
CA THR A 96 26.32 0.19 -3.93
C THR A 96 25.62 -0.34 -5.19
N ASP A 97 26.39 -0.85 -6.16
CA ASP A 97 25.83 -1.42 -7.40
C ASP A 97 24.90 -2.61 -7.13
N TYR A 98 25.25 -3.45 -6.15
CA TYR A 98 24.37 -4.54 -5.72
C TYR A 98 23.05 -4.02 -5.12
N TYR A 99 23.11 -2.95 -4.32
CA TYR A 99 21.89 -2.37 -3.75
C TYR A 99 21.04 -1.63 -4.79
N ASP A 100 21.64 -1.04 -5.82
CA ASP A 100 20.90 -0.49 -6.97
C ASP A 100 20.12 -1.59 -7.71
N GLU A 101 20.76 -2.74 -7.94
CA GLU A 101 20.11 -3.91 -8.54
C GLU A 101 18.97 -4.42 -7.66
N CYS A 102 19.21 -4.59 -6.35
CA CYS A 102 18.16 -4.98 -5.40
C CYS A 102 16.98 -4.01 -5.41
N PHE A 103 17.26 -2.70 -5.45
CA PHE A 103 16.25 -1.66 -5.49
C PHE A 103 15.40 -1.74 -6.78
N ALA A 104 16.04 -1.87 -7.94
CA ALA A 104 15.36 -1.98 -9.23
C ALA A 104 14.50 -3.25 -9.33
N GLU A 105 15.01 -4.38 -8.86
CA GLU A 105 14.25 -5.64 -8.78
C GLU A 105 13.07 -5.51 -7.83
N TYR A 106 13.27 -4.87 -6.67
CA TYR A 106 12.21 -4.64 -5.69
C TYR A 106 11.10 -3.74 -6.26
N LEU A 107 11.44 -2.63 -6.91
CA LEU A 107 10.44 -1.78 -7.58
C LEU A 107 9.66 -2.54 -8.66
N THR A 108 10.35 -3.36 -9.46
CA THR A 108 9.72 -4.20 -10.50
C THR A 108 8.75 -5.20 -9.87
N LYS A 109 9.13 -5.82 -8.76
CA LYS A 109 8.26 -6.71 -7.98
C LYS A 109 7.01 -5.96 -7.50
N LEU A 110 7.16 -4.79 -6.87
CA LEU A 110 6.02 -4.01 -6.39
C LEU A 110 5.10 -3.53 -7.51
N ALA A 111 5.64 -3.21 -8.68
CA ALA A 111 4.85 -2.80 -9.84
C ALA A 111 3.95 -3.94 -10.38
N THR A 112 4.38 -5.19 -10.21
CA THR A 112 3.75 -6.36 -10.82
C THR A 112 2.90 -7.18 -9.84
N GLU A 113 3.21 -7.14 -8.54
CA GLU A 113 2.48 -7.88 -7.52
C GLU A 113 1.05 -7.37 -7.30
N GLN A 114 0.15 -8.29 -6.95
CA GLN A 114 -1.22 -7.96 -6.57
C GLN A 114 -1.32 -7.77 -5.06
N LEU A 115 -1.90 -6.65 -4.66
CA LEU A 115 -2.20 -6.39 -3.26
C LEU A 115 -3.36 -7.28 -2.76
N PRO A 116 -3.33 -7.74 -1.50
CA PRO A 116 -4.40 -8.54 -0.94
C PRO A 116 -5.74 -7.80 -0.93
N GLN A 117 -6.76 -8.39 -1.54
CA GLN A 117 -8.06 -7.72 -1.76
C GLN A 117 -8.94 -7.61 -0.50
N HIS A 118 -8.54 -8.23 0.62
CA HIS A 118 -9.30 -8.24 1.88
C HIS A 118 -8.95 -7.06 2.80
N ARG A 119 -8.03 -6.18 2.39
CA ARG A 119 -7.57 -5.01 3.15
C ARG A 119 -7.47 -3.77 2.24
N PRO A 120 -7.28 -2.56 2.78
CA PRO A 120 -7.05 -1.38 1.96
C PRO A 120 -5.87 -1.59 1.01
N LEU A 121 -6.02 -1.20 -0.26
CA LEU A 121 -5.05 -1.53 -1.30
C LEU A 121 -3.91 -0.50 -1.35
N TRP A 122 -3.10 -0.47 -0.30
CA TRP A 122 -1.88 0.32 -0.26
C TRP A 122 -0.83 -0.35 0.62
N GLU A 123 0.45 -0.07 0.35
CA GLU A 123 1.58 -0.53 1.14
C GLU A 123 2.66 0.56 1.20
N ILE A 124 3.44 0.55 2.27
CA ILE A 124 4.64 1.37 2.47
C ILE A 124 5.82 0.43 2.62
N HIS A 125 6.90 0.69 1.87
CA HIS A 125 8.12 -0.09 1.92
C HIS A 125 9.29 0.83 2.26
N ILE A 126 10.14 0.42 3.21
CA ILE A 126 11.31 1.19 3.65
C ILE A 126 12.56 0.38 3.37
N LEU A 127 13.35 0.82 2.40
CA LEU A 127 14.63 0.21 2.05
C LEU A 127 15.74 1.02 2.69
N LYS A 128 16.40 0.43 3.69
CA LYS A 128 17.44 1.08 4.50
C LYS A 128 18.86 0.85 3.97
N TYR A 129 18.98 0.63 2.67
CA TYR A 129 20.24 0.29 2.01
C TYR A 129 20.63 1.41 1.05
N PRO A 130 21.91 1.83 1.04
CA PRO A 130 22.36 2.92 0.20
C PRO A 130 22.40 2.50 -1.27
N THR A 131 21.67 3.23 -2.11
CA THR A 131 21.77 3.22 -3.57
C THR A 131 22.72 4.32 -4.03
N ARG A 132 23.00 4.42 -5.34
CA ARG A 132 23.81 5.53 -5.88
C ARG A 132 23.21 6.91 -5.61
N ASN A 133 21.89 7.00 -5.49
CA ASN A 133 21.16 8.27 -5.38
C ASN A 133 20.70 8.58 -3.94
N ALA A 134 20.64 7.58 -3.07
CA ALA A 134 19.99 7.71 -1.76
C ALA A 134 20.66 6.83 -0.69
N ALA A 135 20.72 7.31 0.54
CA ALA A 135 21.07 6.50 1.71
C ALA A 135 19.90 5.63 2.20
N GLY A 136 18.67 5.94 1.78
CA GLY A 136 17.49 5.13 2.02
C GLY A 136 16.31 5.54 1.13
N ASN A 137 15.39 4.61 0.90
CA ASN A 137 14.25 4.80 0.01
C ASN A 137 12.94 4.46 0.71
N LEU A 138 11.94 5.34 0.60
CA LEU A 138 10.57 5.10 0.99
C LEU A 138 9.73 4.91 -0.28
N ILE A 139 9.08 3.76 -0.41
CA ILE A 139 8.23 3.45 -1.56
C ILE A 139 6.79 3.30 -1.06
N SER A 140 5.85 3.96 -1.72
CA SER A 140 4.42 3.76 -1.49
C SER A 140 3.78 3.13 -2.72
N THR A 141 2.99 2.09 -2.49
CA THR A 141 2.24 1.37 -3.53
C THR A 141 0.75 1.59 -3.28
N ILE A 142 -0.02 1.94 -4.31
CA ILE A 142 -1.48 2.12 -4.23
C ILE A 142 -2.15 1.41 -5.41
N ARG A 143 -3.28 0.76 -5.13
CA ARG A 143 -4.07 0.03 -6.14
C ARG A 143 -5.60 0.18 -5.97
#